data_AF-A0A975FSF6-F1
#
_entry.id   AF-A0A975FSF6-F1
#
_cell.length_a   1.000
_cell.length_b   1.000
_cell.length_c   1.000
_cell.angle_alpha   90.00
_cell.angle_beta   90.00
_cell.angle_gamma   90.00
#
_symmetry.space_group_name_H-M   'P 1'
#
loop_
_entity.id
_entity.type
_entity.pdbx_description
1 polymer ?
#
loop_
_entity_poly.entity_id
_entity_poly.type
_entity_poly.pdbx_seq_one_letter_code
_entity_poly.pdbx_strand_id
1 'polypeptide(L)'
;MGLLKKKLEEVGSVGMKKELILSSEDKSLSIRQQCQLMNITRSSLYYKPIGEKPENLEIMQIMDKHILEEPTAGVLTMQSMLLD
;
A
#
# COMPACT_ATOMS: atom_id res chain seq x y z
N MET A 1 -13.40 3.68 24.08
CA MET A 1 -14.20 3.41 22.87
C MET A 1 -13.32 3.43 21.60
N GLY A 2 -12.19 2.72 21.57
CA GLY A 2 -11.17 2.87 20.50
C GLY A 2 -10.89 1.62 19.67
N LEU A 3 -11.42 0.45 20.04
CA LEU A 3 -11.08 -0.84 19.42
C LEU A 3 -12.17 -1.37 18.47
N LEU A 4 -13.40 -0.86 18.58
CA LEU A 4 -14.54 -1.35 17.78
C LEU A 4 -14.66 -0.72 16.38
N LYS A 5 -14.02 0.43 16.11
CA LYS A 5 -14.08 1.06 14.77
C LYS A 5 -13.26 0.30 13.72
N LYS A 6 -12.16 -0.35 14.11
CA LYS A 6 -11.27 -1.03 13.15
C LYS A 6 -11.91 -2.28 12.52
N LYS A 7 -12.92 -2.87 13.18
CA LYS A 7 -13.61 -4.09 12.74
C LYS A 7 -14.94 -3.83 12.00
N LEU A 8 -15.40 -2.58 11.98
CA LEU A 8 -16.66 -2.17 11.33
C LEU A 8 -16.45 -1.64 9.90
N GLU A 9 -15.21 -1.54 9.43
CA GLU A 9 -14.87 -1.08 8.06
C GLU A 9 -14.72 -2.23 7.05
N GLU A 10 -15.42 -3.34 7.24
CA GLU A 10 -15.50 -4.45 6.29
C GLU A 10 -16.42 -4.15 5.10
N VAL A 11 -16.24 -2.99 4.45
CA VAL A 11 -16.93 -2.69 3.18
C VAL A 11 -15.87 -2.51 2.10
N GLY A 12 -15.39 -3.62 1.55
CA GLY A 12 -14.53 -3.65 0.36
C GLY A 12 -13.11 -3.13 0.53
N SER A 13 -12.19 -3.66 -0.28
CA SER A 13 -10.82 -3.14 -0.38
C SER A 13 -10.83 -1.67 -0.81
N VAL A 14 -9.83 -0.89 -0.37
CA VAL A 14 -9.63 0.49 -0.83
C VAL A 14 -9.63 0.58 -2.36
N GLY A 15 -9.13 -0.44 -3.07
CA GLY A 15 -9.20 -0.51 -4.53
C GLY A 15 -10.65 -0.55 -5.06
N MET A 16 -11.50 -1.41 -4.51
CA MET A 16 -12.92 -1.52 -4.89
C MET A 16 -13.68 -0.22 -4.62
N LYS A 17 -13.41 0.43 -3.49
CA LYS A 17 -14.02 1.72 -3.14
C LYS A 17 -13.66 2.82 -4.15
N LYS A 18 -12.40 2.85 -4.62
CA LYS A 18 -11.98 3.79 -5.67
C LYS A 18 -12.70 3.54 -6.97
N GLU A 19 -12.82 2.27 -7.38
CA GLU A 19 -13.47 1.88 -8.63
C GLU A 19 -14.93 2.35 -8.65
N LEU A 20 -15.68 2.13 -7.56
CA LEU A 20 -17.07 2.58 -7.41
C LEU A 20 -17.23 4.11 -7.51
N ILE A 21 -16.29 4.87 -6.92
CA ILE A 21 -16.26 6.35 -6.98
C ILE A 21 -15.97 6.84 -8.40
N LEU A 22 -15.11 6.13 -9.14
CA LEU A 22 -14.72 6.51 -10.50
C LEU A 22 -15.76 6.09 -11.55
N SER A 23 -16.50 5.00 -11.32
CA SER A 23 -17.51 4.47 -12.23
C SER A 23 -18.89 5.11 -12.07
N SER A 24 -19.13 5.91 -11.02
CA SER A 24 -20.43 6.55 -10.82
C SER A 24 -20.64 7.69 -11.82
N GLU A 25 -21.57 7.54 -12.76
CA GLU A 25 -21.95 8.58 -13.73
C GLU A 25 -22.81 9.69 -13.08
N ASP A 26 -23.49 9.37 -11.97
CA ASP A 26 -24.33 10.29 -11.21
C ASP A 26 -23.50 11.21 -10.30
N LYS A 27 -23.22 12.42 -10.79
CA LYS A 27 -22.48 13.48 -10.08
C LYS A 27 -23.30 14.24 -9.02
N SER A 28 -24.33 13.62 -8.44
CA SER A 28 -25.16 14.27 -7.41
C SER A 28 -24.35 14.60 -6.14
N LEU A 29 -23.28 13.82 -5.88
CA LEU A 29 -22.34 14.03 -4.78
C LEU A 29 -20.96 14.39 -5.32
N SER A 30 -20.31 15.35 -4.66
CA SER A 30 -18.91 15.68 -4.96
C SER A 30 -17.97 14.52 -4.60
N ILE A 31 -16.85 14.39 -5.32
CA ILE A 31 -15.80 13.40 -5.00
C ILE A 31 -15.39 13.46 -3.52
N ARG A 32 -15.38 14.66 -2.91
CA ARG A 32 -15.07 14.84 -1.49
C ARG A 32 -16.08 14.11 -0.60
N GLN A 33 -17.38 14.29 -0.86
CA GLN A 33 -18.44 13.63 -0.10
C GLN A 33 -18.42 12.12 -0.33
N GLN A 34 -18.19 11.67 -1.56
CA GLN A 34 -18.07 10.25 -1.89
C GLN A 34 -16.90 9.59 -1.14
N CYS A 35 -15.71 10.20 -1.15
CA CYS A 35 -14.56 9.71 -0.38
C CYS A 35 -14.84 9.66 1.13
N GLN A 36 -15.55 10.65 1.66
CA GLN A 36 -15.94 10.69 3.08
C GLN A 36 -16.94 9.58 3.43
N LEU A 37 -17.94 9.32 2.58
CA LEU A 37 -18.91 8.24 2.75
C LEU A 37 -18.27 6.86 2.68
N MET A 38 -17.32 6.68 1.75
CA MET A 38 -16.60 5.42 1.57
C MET A 38 -15.43 5.24 2.57
N ASN A 39 -15.18 6.23 3.42
CA ASN A 39 -14.08 6.26 4.37
C ASN A 39 -12.71 5.99 3.71
N ILE A 40 -12.42 6.69 2.61
CA ILE A 40 -11.09 6.70 1.98
C ILE A 40 -10.52 8.11 1.92
N THR A 41 -9.21 8.21 2.00
CA THR A 41 -8.53 9.49 1.77
C THR A 41 -8.62 9.85 0.28
N ARG A 42 -8.85 11.14 0.00
CA ARG A 42 -8.91 11.64 -1.39
C ARG A 42 -7.59 11.44 -2.14
N SER A 43 -6.46 11.52 -1.45
CA SER A 43 -5.14 11.24 -2.04
C SER A 43 -5.05 9.82 -2.58
N SER A 44 -5.63 8.85 -1.87
CA SER A 44 -5.68 7.46 -2.32
C SER A 44 -6.42 7.35 -3.65
N LEU A 45 -7.53 8.06 -3.86
CA LEU A 45 -8.31 8.00 -5.10
C LEU A 45 -7.46 8.28 -6.35
N TYR A 46 -6.57 9.28 -6.29
CA TYR A 46 -5.72 9.66 -7.43
C TYR A 46 -4.40 8.90 -7.48
N TYR A 47 -3.99 8.27 -6.38
CA TYR A 47 -2.76 7.50 -6.33
C TYR A 47 -2.92 6.19 -7.12
N LYS A 48 -2.15 6.08 -8.20
CA LYS A 48 -1.94 4.84 -8.93
C LYS A 48 -0.68 4.17 -8.36
N PRO A 49 -0.78 2.95 -7.80
CA PRO A 49 0.40 2.23 -7.34
C PRO A 49 1.34 1.99 -8.53
N ILE A 50 2.62 2.25 -8.31
CA ILE A 50 3.69 1.92 -9.24
C ILE A 50 4.38 0.70 -8.65
N GLY A 51 4.50 -0.36 -9.45
CA GLY A 51 5.24 -1.55 -9.04
C GLY A 51 6.73 -1.26 -8.91
N GLU A 52 7.43 -2.11 -8.16
CA GLU A 52 8.89 -2.05 -8.10
C GLU A 52 9.53 -2.46 -9.43
N LYS A 53 10.72 -1.94 -9.67
CA LYS A 53 11.52 -2.35 -10.83
C LYS A 53 12.00 -3.80 -10.67
N PRO A 54 12.18 -4.56 -11.77
CA PRO A 54 12.71 -5.93 -11.70
C PRO A 54 14.02 -6.02 -10.93
N GLU A 55 14.93 -5.06 -11.14
CA GLU A 55 16.22 -5.02 -10.45
C GLU A 55 16.06 -4.84 -8.93
N ASN A 56 15.09 -4.03 -8.50
CA ASN A 56 14.78 -3.86 -7.08
C ASN A 56 14.25 -5.17 -6.46
N LEU A 57 13.40 -5.88 -7.19
CA LEU A 57 12.85 -7.16 -6.72
C LEU A 57 13.95 -8.21 -6.55
N GLU A 58 14.90 -8.27 -7.48
CA GLU A 58 16.08 -9.14 -7.37
C GLU A 58 16.92 -8.80 -6.15
N ILE A 59 17.21 -7.51 -5.93
CA ILE A 59 17.96 -7.04 -4.75
C ILE A 59 17.22 -7.39 -3.46
N MET A 60 15.89 -7.23 -3.41
CA MET A 60 15.08 -7.62 -2.26
C MET A 60 15.18 -9.11 -1.95
N GLN A 61 15.14 -9.97 -2.98
CA GLN A 61 15.30 -11.41 -2.80
C GLN A 61 16.69 -11.79 -2.26
N ILE A 62 17.74 -11.10 -2.71
CA ILE A 62 19.10 -11.31 -2.22
C ILE A 62 19.20 -10.90 -0.74
N MET A 63 18.67 -9.74 -0.37
CA MET A 63 18.65 -9.27 1.02
C MET A 63 17.87 -10.23 1.94
N ASP A 64 16.70 -10.70 1.49
CA ASP A 64 15.88 -11.67 2.24
C ASP A 64 16.61 -13.00 2.44
N LYS A 65 17.39 -13.45 1.45
CA LYS A 65 18.21 -14.66 1.62
C LYS A 65 19.33 -14.43 2.64
N HIS A 66 20.01 -13.30 2.58
CA HIS A 66 21.14 -13.01 3.45
C HIS A 66 20.73 -12.86 4.92
N ILE A 67 19.58 -12.24 5.23
CA ILE A 67 19.14 -12.13 6.63
C ILE A 67 18.78 -13.49 7.24
N LEU A 68 18.37 -14.46 6.41
CA LEU A 68 18.11 -15.83 6.87
C LEU A 68 19.42 -16.58 7.18
N GLU A 69 20.50 -16.27 6.46
CA GLU A 69 21.83 -16.84 6.68
C GLU A 69 22.56 -16.14 7.86
N GLU A 70 22.42 -14.81 7.97
CA GLU A 70 23.00 -13.99 9.02
C GLU A 70 21.92 -13.13 9.73
N PRO A 71 21.21 -13.70 10.73
CA PRO A 71 20.09 -13.02 11.41
C PRO A 71 20.47 -11.74 12.16
N THR A 72 21.76 -11.51 12.39
CA THR A 72 22.29 -10.31 13.06
C THR A 72 22.81 -9.26 12.08
N ALA A 73 22.72 -9.51 10.76
CA ALA A 73 23.16 -8.57 9.74
C ALA A 73 22.37 -7.26 9.84
N GLY A 74 23.09 -6.18 10.15
CA GLY A 74 22.54 -4.84 10.18
C GLY A 74 22.56 -4.15 8.83
N VAL A 75 22.15 -2.88 8.79
CA VAL A 75 22.12 -2.08 7.56
C VAL A 75 23.49 -2.00 6.87
N LEU A 76 24.57 -1.81 7.64
CA LEU A 76 25.93 -1.71 7.07
C LEU A 76 26.41 -3.05 6.48
N THR A 77 26.06 -4.17 7.12
CA THR A 77 26.40 -5.52 6.62
C THR A 77 25.64 -5.80 5.32
N MET A 78 24.34 -5.51 5.28
CA MET A 78 23.52 -5.62 4.07
C MET A 78 24.07 -4.75 2.92
N GLN A 79 24.50 -3.52 3.24
CA GLN A 79 25.10 -2.64 2.25
C GLN A 79 26.43 -3.18 1.73
N SER A 80 27.29 -3.70 2.61
CA SER A 80 28.56 -4.33 2.19
C SER A 80 28.29 -5.50 1.26
N MET A 81 27.38 -6.40 1.63
CA MET A 81 27.00 -7.57 0.83
C MET A 81 26.49 -7.19 -0.58
N LEU A 82 25.79 -6.06 -0.73
CA LEU A 82 25.32 -5.60 -2.04
C LEU A 82 26.41 -4.92 -2.89
N LEU A 83 27.53 -4.53 -2.28
CA LEU A 83 28.66 -3.87 -2.95
C LEU A 83 29.78 -4.86 -3.34
N ASP A 84 29.80 -6.03 -2.72
CA ASP A 84 30.72 -7.14 -3.00
C ASP A 84 30.34 -7.91 -4.28
#